data_AF-A0A2E3DYU5-F1
#
_entry.id   AF-A0A2E3DYU5-F1
#
_cell.length_a   1.000
_cell.length_b   1.000
_cell.length_c   1.000
_cell.angle_alpha   90.00
_cell.angle_beta   90.00
_cell.angle_gamma   90.00
#
_symmetry.space_group_name_H-M   'P 1'
#
loop_
_entity.id
_entity.type
_entity.pdbx_description
1 polymer ?
#
loop_
_entity_poly.entity_id
_entity_poly.type
_entity_poly.pdbx_seq_one_letter_code
_entity_poly.pdbx_strand_id
1 'polypeptide(L)'
;MCTTGVGGAVQTQVFGISAGKTVRDENCERIKLSRGLYDMGMKVAAVSLMCQDARVFNAMLMAGTPCPYRGKIGDEALNAWKMHPAVAPKDSLIEEQEVAGWYRDKQGRKVEYNVYKKDDFCQLNPDEEVCTIDE
;
A
#
# COMPACT_ATOMS: atom_id res chain seq x y z
N MET A 1 10.72 12.69 -19.50
CA MET A 1 11.27 11.35 -19.82
C MET A 1 11.50 10.67 -18.48
N CYS A 2 11.13 9.40 -18.30
CA CYS A 2 11.27 8.68 -17.01
C CYS A 2 12.45 7.70 -17.05
N THR A 3 13.57 8.17 -17.58
CA THR A 3 14.77 7.38 -17.79
C THR A 3 15.97 8.20 -17.39
N THR A 4 16.83 7.65 -16.54
CA THR A 4 18.10 8.26 -16.16
C THR A 4 19.24 7.54 -16.90
N GLY A 5 20.15 8.33 -17.48
CA GLY A 5 21.34 7.79 -18.13
C GLY A 5 22.49 7.80 -17.14
N VAL A 6 23.17 6.67 -16.98
CA VAL A 6 24.43 6.58 -16.24
C VAL A 6 25.51 6.20 -17.25
N GLY A 7 26.55 7.01 -17.36
CA GLY A 7 27.62 6.82 -18.31
C GLY A 7 28.98 7.20 -17.74
N GLY A 8 30.01 6.50 -18.21
CA GLY A 8 31.40 6.76 -17.88
C GLY A 8 32.22 6.81 -19.16
N ALA A 9 33.20 7.70 -19.18
CA ALA A 9 34.15 7.79 -20.27
C ALA A 9 35.56 7.87 -19.69
N VAL A 10 36.48 7.13 -20.28
CA VAL A 10 37.92 7.26 -20.06
C VAL A 10 38.53 7.74 -21.36
N GLN A 11 39.28 8.84 -21.26
CA GLN A 11 39.94 9.46 -22.40
C GLN A 11 41.45 9.49 -22.14
N THR A 12 42.21 8.81 -23.00
CA THR A 12 43.66 8.91 -23.07
C THR A 12 44.05 9.97 -24.10
N GLN A 13 45.34 10.30 -24.20
CA GLN A 13 45.85 11.34 -25.10
C GLN A 13 45.59 11.08 -26.60
N VAL A 14 45.25 9.85 -26.99
CA VAL A 14 45.02 9.47 -28.41
C VAL A 14 43.71 8.67 -28.62
N PHE A 15 43.24 7.93 -27.62
CA PHE A 15 42.01 7.12 -27.72
C PHE A 15 41.05 7.37 -26.56
N GLY A 16 39.75 7.46 -26.87
CA GLY A 16 38.67 7.56 -25.89
C GLY A 16 37.70 6.39 -26.00
N ILE A 17 37.31 5.82 -24.85
CA ILE A 17 36.24 4.82 -24.77
C ILE A 17 35.17 5.35 -23.83
N SER A 18 33.93 5.34 -24.30
CA SER A 18 32.75 5.71 -23.51
C SER A 18 31.74 4.58 -23.51
N ALA A 19 31.18 4.29 -22.35
CA ALA A 19 30.07 3.36 -22.19
C ALA A 19 28.95 4.03 -21.38
N GLY A 20 27.70 3.72 -21.73
CA GLY A 20 26.53 4.24 -21.03
C GLY A 20 25.40 3.24 -21.01
N LYS A 21 24.61 3.28 -19.94
CA LYS A 21 23.37 2.51 -19.76
C LYS A 21 22.26 3.46 -19.33
N THR A 22 21.04 3.18 -19.78
CA THR A 22 19.83 3.88 -19.32
C THR A 22 19.07 2.98 -18.34
N VAL A 23 18.54 3.59 -17.28
CA VAL A 23 17.70 2.94 -16.27
C VAL A 23 16.34 3.62 -16.30
N ARG A 24 15.26 2.83 -16.35
CA ARG A 24 13.89 3.38 -16.25
C ARG A 24 13.52 3.57 -14.79
N ASP A 25 12.84 4.67 -14.50
CA ASP A 25 12.27 4.97 -13.20
C ASP A 25 10.77 4.65 -13.22
N GLU A 26 10.42 3.48 -12.67
CA GLU A 26 9.05 2.97 -12.60
C GLU A 26 8.11 3.90 -11.82
N ASN A 27 8.62 4.60 -10.80
CA ASN A 27 7.81 5.54 -10.02
C ASN A 27 7.45 6.79 -10.85
N CYS A 28 8.42 7.31 -11.61
CA CYS A 28 8.16 8.38 -12.57
C CYS A 28 7.14 7.94 -13.63
N GLU A 29 7.28 6.71 -14.16
CA GLU A 29 6.35 6.19 -15.17
C GLU A 29 4.94 6.08 -14.65
N ARG A 30 4.78 5.55 -13.44
CA ARG A 30 3.47 5.48 -12.77
C ARG A 30 2.84 6.87 -12.61
N ILE A 31 3.57 7.85 -12.08
CA ILE A 31 3.05 9.22 -11.89
C ILE A 31 2.67 9.85 -13.24
N LYS A 32 3.50 9.64 -14.27
CA LYS A 32 3.23 10.14 -15.63
C LYS A 32 1.97 9.51 -16.22
N LEU A 33 1.80 8.21 -16.08
CA LEU A 33 0.61 7.49 -16.53
C LEU A 33 -0.64 7.95 -15.76
N SER A 34 -0.55 8.09 -14.44
CA SER A 34 -1.66 8.57 -13.60
C SER A 34 -2.11 9.96 -14.03
N ARG A 35 -1.15 10.86 -14.28
CA ARG A 35 -1.45 12.20 -14.80
C ARG A 35 -2.10 12.14 -16.19
N GLY A 36 -1.57 11.29 -17.09
CA GLY A 36 -2.18 11.10 -18.41
C GLY A 36 -3.63 10.62 -18.33
N LEU A 37 -3.93 9.63 -17.47
CA LEU A 37 -5.30 9.17 -17.23
C LEU A 37 -6.19 10.28 -16.66
N TYR A 38 -5.65 11.10 -15.77
CA TYR A 38 -6.39 12.23 -15.18
C TYR A 38 -6.73 13.28 -16.24
N ASP A 39 -5.76 13.65 -17.08
CA ASP A 39 -5.92 14.64 -18.14
C ASP A 39 -6.90 14.17 -19.23
N MET A 40 -7.00 12.85 -19.47
CA MET A 40 -8.00 12.24 -20.35
C MET A 40 -9.40 12.12 -19.71
N GLY A 41 -9.61 12.61 -18.48
CA GLY A 41 -10.89 12.58 -17.79
C GLY A 41 -11.18 11.30 -16.98
N MET A 42 -10.28 10.31 -17.01
CA MET A 42 -10.42 9.05 -16.27
C MET A 42 -9.89 9.19 -14.83
N LYS A 43 -10.52 10.05 -14.03
CA LYS A 43 -10.05 10.42 -12.68
C LYS A 43 -9.92 9.22 -11.73
N VAL A 44 -10.90 8.31 -11.74
CA VAL A 44 -10.88 7.12 -10.86
C VAL A 44 -9.74 6.19 -11.26
N ALA A 45 -9.51 5.97 -12.57
CA ALA A 45 -8.40 5.14 -13.04
C ALA A 45 -7.04 5.75 -12.70
N ALA A 46 -6.90 7.07 -12.80
CA ALA A 46 -5.70 7.80 -12.39
C ALA A 46 -5.38 7.61 -10.90
N VAL A 47 -6.39 7.73 -10.04
CA VAL A 47 -6.25 7.52 -8.59
C VAL A 47 -5.94 6.05 -8.29
N SER A 48 -6.62 5.09 -8.94
CA SER A 48 -6.35 3.66 -8.78
C SER A 48 -4.92 3.28 -9.15
N LEU A 49 -4.33 3.92 -10.16
CA LEU A 49 -2.93 3.69 -10.52
C LEU A 49 -1.97 4.21 -9.43
N MET A 50 -2.28 5.34 -8.80
CA MET A 50 -1.51 5.85 -7.67
C MET A 50 -1.65 4.97 -6.42
N CYS A 51 -2.83 4.39 -6.19
CA CYS A 51 -3.14 3.48 -5.08
C CYS A 51 -2.39 2.14 -5.11
N GLN A 52 -1.66 1.84 -6.19
CA GLN A 52 -0.73 0.70 -6.21
C GLN A 52 0.52 0.96 -5.34
N ASP A 53 0.79 2.21 -4.97
CA ASP A 53 1.80 2.56 -3.99
C ASP A 53 1.23 2.48 -2.57
N ALA A 54 1.86 1.70 -1.69
CA ALA A 54 1.42 1.62 -0.29
C ALA A 54 1.45 2.97 0.43
N ARG A 55 2.39 3.87 0.12
CA ARG A 55 2.47 5.19 0.77
C ARG A 55 1.27 6.04 0.40
N VAL A 56 0.87 6.01 -0.86
CA VAL A 56 -0.33 6.72 -1.33
C VAL A 56 -1.58 6.07 -0.77
N PHE A 57 -1.66 4.75 -0.83
CA PHE A 57 -2.78 3.98 -0.30
C PHE A 57 -3.04 4.29 1.18
N ASN A 58 -1.99 4.27 2.00
CA ASN A 58 -2.04 4.55 3.43
C ASN A 58 -2.40 6.00 3.70
N ALA A 59 -1.81 6.95 2.97
CA ALA A 59 -2.14 8.37 3.11
C ALA A 59 -3.62 8.63 2.78
N MET A 60 -4.15 8.01 1.72
CA MET A 60 -5.55 8.11 1.31
C MET A 60 -6.51 7.48 2.32
N LEU A 61 -6.14 6.33 2.88
CA LEU A 61 -6.88 5.66 3.94
C LEU A 61 -6.98 6.56 5.20
N MET A 62 -5.85 7.12 5.64
CA MET A 62 -5.79 8.03 6.78
C MET A 62 -6.55 9.34 6.54
N ALA A 63 -6.60 9.81 5.29
CA ALA A 63 -7.36 10.99 4.90
C ALA A 63 -8.88 10.76 4.81
N GLY A 64 -9.38 9.53 5.09
CA GLY A 64 -10.80 9.20 4.97
C GLY A 64 -11.30 9.14 3.53
N THR A 65 -10.39 9.08 2.55
CA THR A 65 -10.70 8.97 1.12
C THR A 65 -10.09 7.67 0.57
N PRO A 66 -10.63 6.51 0.97
CA PRO A 66 -10.02 5.22 0.65
C PRO A 66 -9.92 4.99 -0.86
N CYS A 67 -8.87 4.27 -1.25
CA CYS A 67 -8.60 3.92 -2.64
C CYS A 67 -9.78 3.20 -3.31
N PRO A 68 -10.10 3.48 -4.58
CA PRO A 68 -11.19 2.80 -5.29
C PRO A 68 -10.95 1.29 -5.40
N TYR A 69 -12.02 0.50 -5.30
CA TYR A 69 -11.96 -0.95 -5.45
C TYR A 69 -13.04 -1.46 -6.42
N ARG A 70 -12.62 -1.98 -7.59
CA ARG A 70 -13.53 -2.56 -8.61
C ARG A 70 -14.76 -1.70 -8.92
N GLY A 71 -14.58 -0.38 -9.02
CA GLY A 71 -15.65 0.58 -9.31
C GLY A 71 -16.38 1.12 -8.07
N LYS A 72 -16.15 0.57 -6.89
CA LYS A 72 -16.62 1.11 -5.60
C LYS A 72 -15.72 2.24 -5.13
N ILE A 73 -16.30 3.24 -4.48
CA ILE A 73 -15.62 4.44 -3.95
C ILE A 73 -16.11 4.70 -2.52
N GLY A 74 -15.27 5.31 -1.67
CA GLY A 74 -15.64 5.68 -0.30
C GLY A 74 -15.79 4.47 0.61
N ASP A 75 -16.80 4.49 1.49
CA ASP A 75 -17.01 3.45 2.50
C ASP A 75 -17.20 2.05 1.90
N GLU A 76 -17.84 1.97 0.73
CA GLU A 76 -18.02 0.70 0.02
C GLU A 76 -16.69 0.11 -0.47
N ALA A 77 -15.76 0.97 -0.89
CA ALA A 77 -14.42 0.56 -1.28
C ALA A 77 -13.62 0.10 -0.05
N LEU A 78 -13.69 0.86 1.05
CA LEU A 78 -13.04 0.50 2.32
C LEU A 78 -13.49 -0.87 2.82
N ASN A 79 -14.80 -1.13 2.81
CA ASN A 79 -15.34 -2.42 3.22
C ASN A 79 -14.85 -3.55 2.30
N ALA A 80 -14.76 -3.30 0.99
CA ALA A 80 -14.25 -4.29 0.05
C ALA A 80 -12.75 -4.57 0.23
N TRP A 81 -11.93 -3.55 0.54
CA TRP A 81 -10.52 -3.73 0.91
C TRP A 81 -10.36 -4.51 2.21
N LYS A 82 -11.20 -4.25 3.22
CA LYS A 82 -11.23 -5.01 4.48
C LYS A 82 -11.63 -6.47 4.29
N MET A 83 -12.54 -6.77 3.35
CA MET A 83 -12.93 -8.15 3.02
C MET A 83 -11.87 -8.89 2.20
N HIS A 84 -10.99 -8.17 1.51
CA HIS A 84 -9.96 -8.74 0.64
C HIS A 84 -8.58 -8.11 0.93
N PRO A 85 -8.03 -8.26 2.14
CA PRO A 85 -6.75 -7.62 2.50
C PRO A 85 -5.59 -8.14 1.65
N ALA A 86 -5.66 -9.40 1.19
CA ALA A 86 -4.64 -10.04 0.36
C ALA A 86 -4.37 -9.37 -1.00
N VAL A 87 -5.27 -8.49 -1.47
CA VAL A 87 -5.09 -7.78 -2.75
C VAL A 87 -4.60 -6.35 -2.56
N ALA A 88 -4.45 -5.90 -1.32
CA ALA A 88 -3.91 -4.58 -1.00
C ALA A 88 -2.39 -4.51 -1.35
N PRO A 89 -1.83 -3.31 -1.56
CA PRO A 89 -0.40 -3.16 -1.77
C PRO A 89 0.41 -3.70 -0.59
N LYS A 90 1.58 -4.25 -0.91
CA LYS A 90 2.57 -4.66 0.09
C LYS A 90 3.03 -3.44 0.92
N ASP A 91 3.16 -3.59 2.22
CA ASP A 91 3.37 -2.55 3.25
C ASP A 91 2.19 -1.58 3.45
N SER A 92 0.97 -1.98 3.11
CA SER A 92 -0.22 -1.16 3.39
C SER A 92 -0.72 -1.35 4.82
N LEU A 93 -1.37 -0.32 5.38
CA LEU A 93 -2.03 -0.36 6.71
C LEU A 93 -3.19 -1.37 6.76
N ILE A 94 -3.61 -1.91 5.60
CA ILE A 94 -4.65 -2.94 5.49
C ILE A 94 -4.01 -4.34 5.38
N GLU A 95 -2.69 -4.41 5.23
CA GLU A 95 -1.95 -5.66 5.23
C GLU A 95 -1.67 -6.10 6.67
N GLU A 96 -2.42 -7.11 7.10
CA GLU A 96 -1.95 -8.12 8.05
C GLU A 96 -1.43 -7.63 9.42
N GLN A 97 -2.09 -6.63 10.05
CA GLN A 97 -2.29 -6.57 11.51
C GLN A 97 -3.26 -5.43 11.92
N GLU A 98 -4.21 -5.77 12.81
CA GLU A 98 -5.04 -4.87 13.64
C GLU A 98 -6.14 -4.02 12.96
N VAL A 99 -7.19 -4.68 12.46
CA VAL A 99 -8.50 -4.01 12.34
C VAL A 99 -9.22 -4.08 13.68
N ALA A 100 -9.09 -3.04 14.52
CA ALA A 100 -10.00 -2.81 15.65
C ALA A 100 -11.42 -2.62 15.08
N GLY A 101 -12.21 -3.68 15.10
CA GLY A 101 -13.60 -3.68 14.65
C GLY A 101 -14.51 -3.34 15.82
N TRP A 102 -15.49 -2.47 15.61
CA TRP A 102 -16.60 -2.29 16.55
C TRP A 102 -17.74 -3.21 16.14
N TYR A 103 -18.19 -4.07 17.05
CA TYR A 103 -19.47 -4.77 16.91
C TYR A 103 -20.43 -4.33 18.02
N ARG A 104 -21.74 -4.47 17.75
CA ARG A 104 -22.76 -4.39 18.79
C ARG A 104 -23.03 -5.79 19.28
N ASP A 105 -22.88 -6.02 20.58
CA ASP A 105 -23.31 -7.29 21.18
C ASP A 105 -24.84 -7.46 21.04
N LYS A 106 -25.35 -8.64 21.43
CA LYS A 106 -26.80 -8.92 21.40
C LYS A 106 -27.59 -7.98 22.35
N GLN A 107 -26.90 -7.25 23.23
CA GLN A 107 -27.42 -6.24 24.14
C GLN A 107 -27.26 -4.79 23.61
N GLY A 108 -26.75 -4.61 22.39
CA GLY A 108 -26.56 -3.31 21.75
C GLY A 108 -25.35 -2.49 22.22
N ARG A 109 -24.48 -3.05 23.08
CA ARG A 109 -23.28 -2.38 23.58
C ARG A 109 -22.17 -2.44 22.53
N LYS A 110 -21.46 -1.32 22.36
CA LYS A 110 -20.30 -1.22 21.46
C LYS A 110 -19.12 -1.93 22.12
N VAL A 111 -18.66 -3.01 21.52
CA VAL A 111 -17.48 -3.76 21.97
C VAL A 111 -16.39 -3.60 20.92
N GLU A 112 -15.21 -3.24 21.38
CA GLU A 112 -13.99 -3.14 20.60
C GLU A 112 -13.19 -4.43 20.80
N TYR A 113 -12.79 -5.09 19.71
CA TYR A 113 -11.88 -6.23 19.78
C TYR A 113 -10.65 -5.94 18.95
N ASN A 114 -9.50 -6.26 19.53
CA ASN A 114 -8.21 -6.19 18.88
C ASN A 114 -7.76 -7.63 18.58
N VAL A 115 -7.28 -7.87 17.37
CA VAL A 115 -6.77 -9.17 16.94
C VAL A 115 -5.26 -9.07 16.87
N TYR A 116 -4.59 -9.71 17.82
CA TYR A 116 -3.14 -9.76 17.90
C TYR A 116 -2.62 -11.07 17.30
N LYS A 117 -1.40 -11.05 16.75
CA LYS A 117 -0.66 -12.30 16.55
C LYS A 117 -0.31 -12.88 17.92
N LYS A 118 -0.37 -14.20 18.06
CA LYS A 118 -0.18 -14.88 19.35
C LYS A 118 1.13 -14.47 20.01
N ASP A 119 2.23 -14.46 19.25
CA ASP A 119 3.55 -14.11 19.77
C ASP A 119 3.60 -12.67 20.34
N ASP A 120 3.01 -11.71 19.64
CA ASP A 120 2.95 -10.30 20.07
C ASP A 120 2.02 -10.12 21.26
N PHE A 121 0.89 -10.85 21.27
CA PHE A 121 -0.06 -10.83 22.38
C PHE A 121 0.56 -11.36 23.67
N CYS A 122 1.29 -12.46 23.59
CA CYS A 122 1.88 -13.14 24.73
C CYS A 122 3.12 -12.44 25.28
N GLN A 123 3.80 -11.63 24.47
CA GLN A 123 4.82 -10.71 24.97
C GLN A 123 4.21 -9.62 25.85
N LEU A 124 3.02 -9.13 25.51
CA LEU A 124 2.33 -8.05 26.22
C LEU A 124 1.50 -8.56 27.40
N ASN A 125 0.93 -9.77 27.27
CA ASN A 125 0.02 -10.38 28.24
C ASN A 125 0.42 -11.86 28.45
N PRO A 126 1.52 -12.12 29.17
CA PRO A 126 2.08 -13.47 29.32
C PRO A 126 1.22 -14.38 30.20
N ASP A 127 0.37 -13.81 31.06
CA ASP A 127 -0.44 -14.55 32.04
C ASP A 127 -1.75 -15.10 31.44
N GLU A 128 -2.04 -14.78 30.18
CA GLU A 128 -3.28 -15.21 29.52
C GLU A 128 -3.21 -16.68 29.10
N GLU A 129 -4.30 -17.42 29.26
CA GLU A 129 -4.38 -18.86 29.00
C GLU A 129 -3.95 -19.22 27.56
N VAL A 130 -4.28 -18.37 26.60
CA VAL A 130 -3.91 -18.51 25.17
C VAL A 130 -2.40 -18.58 24.94
N CYS A 131 -1.59 -18.06 25.86
CA CYS A 131 -0.13 -18.02 25.76
C CYS A 131 0.57 -19.26 26.31
N THR A 132 -0.18 -20.12 27.01
CA THR A 132 0.32 -21.35 27.62
C THR A 132 -0.02 -22.61 26.82
N ILE A 133 -0.83 -22.48 25.76
CA ILE A 133 -1.33 -23.58 24.94
C ILE A 133 -0.64 -23.53 23.58
N ASP A 134 0.30 -24.42 23.27
CA ASP A 134 0.95 -24.51 21.96
C ASP A 134 0.18 -25.44 21.01
N GLU A 135 -0.49 -24.88 19.99
CA GLU A 135 -0.95 -25.58 18.77
C GLU A 135 -1.26 -24.61 17.63
#